data_AF-A0A3C0E1C7-F1
#
_entry.id   AF-A0A3C0E1C7-F1
#
_cell.length_a   1.000
_cell.length_b   1.000
_cell.length_c   1.000
_cell.angle_alpha   90.00
_cell.angle_beta   90.00
_cell.angle_gamma   90.00
#
_symmetry.space_group_name_H-M   'P 1'
#
loop_
_entity.id
_entity.type
_entity.pdbx_description
1 polymer ?
#
loop_
_entity_poly.entity_id
_entity_poly.type
_entity_poly.pdbx_seq_one_letter_code
_entity_poly.pdbx_strand_id
1 'polypeptide(L)'
;MLKIDSHTHILPRVMPKWSEKFGYGGFIHLEVSRPGFANMMRDDLFFREIASNCWDAEERIEQYEKAGVQVQVVSTIPVMFSYWAKAQDAADLARFLNDHLAQIVRDHPKHYVGLASVPMQDTDLAVEVLREAHAAGLQGVQIGSNVNGLNLGDPRFAPFYEACEELGMSLFIHPWDMMGKADMEKYWLPWLVGMPAETSRAACSMIFAGVLDQHPRLRVLFSHAGGSFLPTIGRIKHGHACRPDLVAIDNENAPDTYLGKFWVDSITHDPRLLRY
;
A
#
# COMPACT_ATOMS: atom_id res chain seq x y z
N MET A 1 -19.70 19.72 -1.51
CA MET A 1 -19.40 18.27 -1.53
C MET A 1 -18.08 18.06 -0.81
N LEU A 2 -17.97 17.03 0.03
CA LEU A 2 -16.71 16.67 0.69
C LEU A 2 -15.75 16.07 -0.36
N LYS A 3 -14.52 16.58 -0.48
CA LYS A 3 -13.46 16.02 -1.35
C LYS A 3 -12.39 15.36 -0.49
N ILE A 4 -12.19 14.07 -0.72
CA ILE A 4 -11.24 13.23 0.01
C ILE A 4 -10.18 12.76 -0.97
N ASP A 5 -8.91 12.95 -0.63
CA ASP A 5 -7.78 12.37 -1.34
C ASP A 5 -7.39 11.06 -0.65
N SER A 6 -7.67 9.93 -1.29
CA SER A 6 -7.56 8.60 -0.67
C SER A 6 -6.17 7.96 -0.78
N HIS A 7 -5.22 8.60 -1.45
CA HIS A 7 -3.90 8.01 -1.71
C HIS A 7 -2.80 9.02 -1.45
N THR A 8 -2.34 9.06 -0.21
CA THR A 8 -1.25 9.94 0.19
C THR A 8 -0.31 9.26 1.19
N HIS A 9 0.93 9.75 1.25
CA HIS A 9 1.93 9.25 2.17
C HIS A 9 2.53 10.35 3.05
N ILE A 10 2.72 10.03 4.32
CA ILE A 10 3.40 10.87 5.32
C ILE A 10 4.34 9.99 6.14
N LEU A 11 5.46 10.54 6.60
CA LEU A 11 6.43 9.82 7.42
C LEU A 11 6.89 10.66 8.61
N PRO A 12 7.34 10.03 9.70
CA PRO A 12 7.86 10.75 10.85
C PRO A 12 9.16 11.49 10.50
N ARG A 13 9.29 12.75 10.97
CA ARG A 13 10.53 13.53 10.79
C ARG A 13 11.71 12.91 11.53
N VAL A 14 11.46 12.48 12.76
CA VAL A 14 12.47 11.90 13.64
C VAL A 14 12.14 10.43 13.80
N MET A 15 13.10 9.58 13.49
CA MET A 15 12.98 8.13 13.62
C MET A 15 14.24 7.59 14.30
N PRO A 16 14.14 6.51 15.07
CA PRO A 16 15.31 5.76 15.49
C PRO A 16 16.15 5.38 14.29
N LYS A 17 17.47 5.33 14.45
CA LYS A 17 18.33 4.63 13.50
C LYS A 17 18.11 3.13 13.67
N TRP A 18 17.16 2.61 12.90
CA TRP A 18 16.73 1.22 12.98
C TRP A 18 17.87 0.23 12.78
N SER A 19 18.83 0.55 11.91
CA SER A 19 20.01 -0.28 11.70
C SER A 19 20.89 -0.42 12.94
N GLU A 20 21.06 0.65 13.71
CA GLU A 20 21.76 0.62 15.00
C GLU A 20 20.95 -0.13 16.06
N LYS A 21 19.62 0.08 16.10
CA LYS A 21 18.72 -0.60 17.05
C LYS A 21 18.70 -2.12 16.83
N PHE A 22 18.60 -2.56 15.58
CA PHE A 22 18.42 -3.97 15.22
C PHE A 22 19.74 -4.71 14.96
N GLY A 23 20.83 -3.98 14.75
CA GLY A 23 22.17 -4.53 14.52
C GLY A 23 22.43 -5.01 13.09
N TYR A 24 21.65 -4.57 12.10
CA TYR A 24 21.88 -4.85 10.67
C TYR A 24 21.26 -3.75 9.77
N GLY A 25 21.77 -3.63 8.54
CA GLY A 25 21.39 -2.57 7.60
C GLY A 25 20.10 -2.83 6.81
N GLY A 26 19.81 -1.93 5.87
CA GLY A 26 18.71 -2.00 4.91
C GLY A 26 17.51 -1.11 5.23
N PHE A 27 17.49 -0.50 6.42
CA PHE A 27 16.40 0.35 6.88
C PHE A 27 16.57 1.80 6.42
N ILE A 28 15.44 2.49 6.23
CA ILE A 28 15.43 3.90 5.88
C ILE A 28 15.62 4.78 7.10
N HIS A 29 16.46 5.81 6.96
CA HIS A 29 16.55 6.93 7.89
C HIS A 29 16.55 8.27 7.15
N LEU A 30 16.30 9.35 7.89
CA LEU A 30 16.33 10.71 7.34
C LEU A 30 17.56 11.47 7.84
N GLU A 31 18.23 12.13 6.92
CA GLU A 31 19.32 13.06 7.19
C GLU A 31 18.90 14.48 6.80
N VAL A 32 19.30 15.47 7.59
CA VAL A 32 19.03 16.87 7.24
C VAL A 32 19.81 17.24 5.98
N SER A 33 19.11 17.71 4.94
CA SER A 33 19.74 18.17 3.70
C SER A 33 19.96 19.69 3.72
N ARG A 34 18.88 20.46 3.65
CA ARG A 34 18.82 21.92 3.73
C ARG A 34 17.53 22.35 4.48
N PRO A 35 17.34 23.62 4.86
CA PRO A 35 16.14 24.06 5.57
C PRO A 35 14.86 23.63 4.84
N GLY A 36 13.98 22.89 5.52
CA GLY A 36 12.73 22.34 4.94
C GLY A 36 12.89 21.04 4.13
N PHE A 37 14.09 20.45 4.07
CA PHE A 37 14.35 19.23 3.29
C PHE A 37 15.09 18.17 4.12
N ALA A 38 14.91 16.90 3.75
CA ALA A 38 15.69 15.77 4.25
C ALA A 38 16.05 14.81 3.12
N ASN A 39 17.24 14.23 3.23
CA ASN A 39 17.65 13.09 2.42
C ASN A 39 17.11 11.82 3.07
N MET A 40 16.37 11.05 2.29
CA MET A 40 16.00 9.69 2.63
C MET A 40 17.16 8.78 2.22
N MET A 41 17.72 8.11 3.20
CA MET A 41 18.89 7.26 3.05
C MET A 41 18.52 5.82 3.35
N ARG A 42 19.20 4.88 2.70
CA ARG A 42 19.18 3.46 3.06
C ARG A 42 20.60 3.02 3.28
N ASP A 43 20.97 2.79 4.54
CA ASP A 43 22.38 2.69 4.91
C ASP A 43 23.13 3.94 4.35
N ASP A 44 24.21 3.75 3.62
CA ASP A 44 24.97 4.84 3.00
C ASP A 44 24.44 5.28 1.62
N LEU A 45 23.36 4.65 1.13
CA LEU A 45 22.82 4.91 -0.20
C LEU A 45 21.75 5.99 -0.17
N PHE A 46 21.96 7.06 -0.95
CA PHE A 46 20.94 8.07 -1.20
C PHE A 46 19.76 7.48 -1.97
N PHE A 47 18.55 7.62 -1.41
CA PHE A 47 17.32 7.16 -2.05
C PHE A 47 16.59 8.30 -2.77
N ARG A 48 16.21 9.36 -2.04
CA ARG A 48 15.64 10.61 -2.59
C ARG A 48 15.66 11.74 -1.58
N GLU A 49 15.59 12.98 -2.04
CA GLU A 49 15.30 14.14 -1.18
C GLU A 49 13.78 14.32 -1.03
N ILE A 50 13.33 14.67 0.17
CA ILE A 50 11.94 14.97 0.50
C ILE A 50 11.82 16.36 1.15
N ALA A 51 10.72 17.04 0.88
CA ALA A 51 10.38 18.35 1.46
C ALA A 51 9.53 18.20 2.72
N SER A 52 9.36 19.29 3.48
CA SER A 52 8.73 19.28 4.80
C SER A 52 7.29 18.84 4.84
N ASN A 53 6.53 19.08 3.77
CA ASN A 53 5.20 18.49 3.59
C ASN A 53 5.16 16.95 3.68
N CYS A 54 6.30 16.24 3.63
CA CYS A 54 6.35 14.79 3.83
C CYS A 54 6.28 14.35 5.29
N TRP A 55 6.47 15.26 6.26
CA TRP A 55 6.39 14.97 7.69
C TRP A 55 5.64 16.04 8.51
N ASP A 56 5.46 17.24 7.97
CA ASP A 56 4.72 18.33 8.59
C ASP A 56 3.24 18.26 8.18
N ALA A 57 2.38 17.97 9.16
CA ALA A 57 0.95 17.82 8.96
C ALA A 57 0.27 19.16 8.66
N GLU A 58 0.67 20.25 9.32
CA GLU A 58 0.06 21.56 9.12
C GLU A 58 0.41 22.14 7.75
N GLU A 59 1.68 22.06 7.35
CA GLU A 59 2.10 22.49 6.00
C GLU A 59 1.34 21.70 4.92
N ARG A 60 1.13 20.41 5.15
CA ARG A 60 0.37 19.56 4.23
C ARG A 60 -1.10 19.96 4.14
N ILE A 61 -1.74 20.29 5.26
CA ILE A 61 -3.12 20.83 5.28
C ILE A 61 -3.21 22.07 4.38
N GLU A 62 -2.33 23.04 4.59
CA GLU A 62 -2.32 24.28 3.79
C GLU A 62 -2.13 24.01 2.29
N GLN A 63 -1.39 22.97 1.93
CA GLN A 63 -1.14 22.61 0.53
C GLN A 63 -2.36 21.98 -0.13
N TYR A 64 -2.99 20.98 0.47
CA TYR A 64 -4.11 20.30 -0.17
C TYR A 64 -5.39 21.15 -0.13
N GLU A 65 -5.53 22.06 0.85
CA GLU A 65 -6.65 23.01 0.90
C GLU A 65 -6.66 23.93 -0.33
N LYS A 66 -5.49 24.31 -0.87
CA LYS A 66 -5.37 25.07 -2.12
C LYS A 66 -5.90 24.31 -3.33
N ALA A 67 -5.90 22.98 -3.29
CA ALA A 67 -6.52 22.12 -4.31
C ALA A 67 -8.02 21.85 -4.04
N GLY A 68 -8.58 22.46 -2.99
CA GLY A 68 -9.96 22.25 -2.54
C GLY A 68 -10.20 20.81 -2.08
N VAL A 69 -9.18 20.14 -1.54
CA VAL A 69 -9.30 18.88 -0.80
C VAL A 69 -9.56 19.24 0.67
N GLN A 70 -10.39 18.47 1.37
CA GLN A 70 -10.67 18.70 2.80
C GLN A 70 -10.05 17.64 3.70
N VAL A 71 -9.96 16.40 3.21
CA VAL A 71 -9.46 15.25 3.97
C VAL A 71 -8.46 14.46 3.14
N GLN A 72 -7.36 14.04 3.74
CA GLN A 72 -6.45 13.06 3.15
C GLN A 72 -6.47 11.76 3.93
N VAL A 73 -6.50 10.64 3.21
CA VAL A 73 -6.18 9.32 3.75
C VAL A 73 -4.67 9.15 3.65
N VAL A 74 -4.01 9.01 4.79
CA VAL A 74 -2.54 8.97 4.92
C VAL A 74 -2.05 7.57 5.29
N SER A 75 -0.94 7.17 4.68
CA SER A 75 -0.23 5.91 4.95
C SER A 75 1.27 6.18 5.01
N THR A 76 2.07 5.19 5.43
CA THR A 76 3.54 5.29 5.26
C THR A 76 3.94 5.16 3.78
N ILE A 77 5.20 5.40 3.47
CA ILE A 77 5.74 5.15 2.13
C ILE A 77 6.09 3.65 1.96
N PRO A 78 5.87 3.04 0.79
CA PRO A 78 6.05 1.59 0.59
C PRO A 78 7.44 1.03 0.93
N VAL A 79 8.50 1.83 0.80
CA VAL A 79 9.86 1.40 1.17
C VAL A 79 10.00 1.07 2.67
N MET A 80 9.06 1.54 3.50
CA MET A 80 9.01 1.25 4.93
C MET A 80 8.29 -0.06 5.27
N PHE A 81 7.73 -0.78 4.29
CA PHE A 81 7.11 -2.10 4.55
C PHE A 81 8.13 -3.10 5.12
N SER A 82 9.39 -3.04 4.66
CA SER A 82 10.50 -3.82 5.20
C SER A 82 10.23 -5.33 5.34
N TYR A 83 9.45 -5.92 4.42
CA TYR A 83 9.09 -7.35 4.48
C TYR A 83 10.32 -8.29 4.45
N TRP A 84 11.46 -7.82 3.96
CA TRP A 84 12.73 -8.54 3.93
C TRP A 84 13.40 -8.67 5.33
N ALA A 85 13.00 -7.84 6.30
CA ALA A 85 13.57 -7.83 7.63
C ALA A 85 13.01 -8.96 8.51
N LYS A 86 13.64 -9.20 9.67
CA LYS A 86 13.09 -10.12 10.67
C LYS A 86 11.70 -9.64 11.09
N ALA A 87 10.75 -10.56 11.23
CA ALA A 87 9.35 -10.24 11.48
C ALA A 87 9.16 -9.29 12.67
N GLN A 88 9.81 -9.57 13.80
CA GLN A 88 9.72 -8.75 15.00
C GLN A 88 10.28 -7.33 14.81
N ASP A 89 11.38 -7.18 14.07
CA ASP A 89 11.98 -5.86 13.80
C ASP A 89 11.08 -5.04 12.86
N ALA A 90 10.47 -5.69 11.86
CA ALA A 90 9.47 -5.06 11.00
C ALA A 90 8.20 -4.70 11.78
N ALA A 91 7.81 -5.49 12.79
CA ALA A 91 6.67 -5.19 13.66
C ALA A 91 6.96 -3.97 14.54
N ASP A 92 8.16 -3.87 15.13
CA ASP A 92 8.62 -2.71 15.88
C ASP A 92 8.61 -1.43 15.03
N LEU A 93 9.09 -1.53 13.78
CA LEU A 93 9.04 -0.44 12.82
C LEU A 93 7.58 -0.07 12.49
N ALA A 94 6.74 -1.05 12.19
CA ALA A 94 5.33 -0.84 11.84
C ALA A 94 4.56 -0.16 12.99
N ARG A 95 4.74 -0.61 14.24
CA ARG A 95 4.15 0.01 15.43
C ARG A 95 4.56 1.47 15.57
N PHE A 96 5.85 1.78 15.43
CA PHE A 96 6.33 3.15 15.48
C PHE A 96 5.69 4.04 14.39
N LEU A 97 5.55 3.53 13.17
CA LEU A 97 4.88 4.25 12.08
C LEU A 97 3.38 4.43 12.35
N ASN A 98 2.73 3.41 12.90
CA ASN A 98 1.31 3.42 13.24
C ASN A 98 1.02 4.41 14.38
N ASP A 99 1.87 4.46 15.41
CA ASP A 99 1.77 5.42 16.51
C ASP A 99 1.85 6.87 16.00
N HIS A 100 2.77 7.13 15.07
CA HIS A 100 2.89 8.43 14.42
C HIS A 100 1.64 8.79 13.61
N LEU A 101 1.14 7.87 12.78
CA LEU A 101 -0.10 8.09 12.00
C LEU A 101 -1.31 8.31 12.92
N ALA A 102 -1.41 7.52 13.99
CA ALA A 102 -2.49 7.65 14.96
C ALA A 102 -2.41 8.99 15.70
N GLN A 103 -1.19 9.49 15.99
CA GLN A 103 -0.99 10.82 16.56
C GLN A 103 -1.47 11.93 15.60
N ILE A 104 -1.06 11.88 14.33
CA ILE A 104 -1.53 12.84 13.31
C ILE A 104 -3.05 12.87 13.21
N VAL A 105 -3.69 11.69 13.19
CA VAL A 105 -5.16 11.59 13.14
C VAL A 105 -5.80 12.16 14.41
N ARG A 106 -5.23 11.93 15.59
CA ARG A 106 -5.74 12.51 16.84
C ARG A 106 -5.60 14.02 16.89
N ASP A 107 -4.50 14.57 16.38
CA ASP A 107 -4.23 16.01 16.42
C ASP A 107 -5.04 16.77 15.38
N HIS A 108 -5.31 16.17 14.22
CA HIS A 108 -6.07 16.78 13.12
C HIS A 108 -7.19 15.86 12.59
N PRO A 109 -8.18 15.48 13.42
CA PRO A 109 -9.18 14.44 13.09
C PRO A 109 -10.16 14.83 11.98
N LYS A 110 -10.24 16.12 11.63
CA LYS A 110 -11.05 16.61 10.49
C LYS A 110 -10.29 16.59 9.17
N HIS A 111 -8.98 16.38 9.22
CA HIS A 111 -8.07 16.52 8.09
C HIS A 111 -7.49 15.17 7.65
N TYR A 112 -7.32 14.23 8.59
CA TYR A 112 -6.66 12.97 8.30
C TYR A 112 -7.45 11.73 8.72
N VAL A 113 -7.33 10.71 7.88
CA VAL A 113 -7.68 9.31 8.18
C VAL A 113 -6.42 8.48 7.95
N GLY A 114 -6.04 7.64 8.90
CA GLY A 114 -4.78 6.87 8.82
C GLY A 114 -4.97 5.41 8.39
N LEU A 115 -4.04 4.92 7.58
CA LEU A 115 -3.90 3.51 7.20
C LEU A 115 -2.62 2.94 7.81
N ALA A 116 -2.76 1.85 8.55
CA ALA A 116 -1.68 1.15 9.23
C ALA A 116 -0.66 0.53 8.25
N SER A 117 0.55 0.31 8.75
CA SER A 117 1.55 -0.62 8.20
C SER A 117 1.59 -1.89 9.07
N VAL A 118 1.92 -3.03 8.48
CA VAL A 118 1.95 -4.34 9.16
C VAL A 118 3.09 -5.22 8.61
N PRO A 119 3.70 -6.10 9.44
CA PRO A 119 4.79 -7.00 9.04
C PRO A 119 4.29 -8.26 8.30
N MET A 120 3.77 -8.10 7.07
CA MET A 120 3.11 -9.19 6.32
C MET A 120 3.94 -10.46 6.07
N GLN A 121 5.26 -10.43 6.22
CA GLN A 121 6.08 -11.64 6.11
C GLN A 121 5.78 -12.68 7.20
N ASP A 122 5.10 -12.25 8.28
CA ASP A 122 4.54 -13.09 9.34
C ASP A 122 3.06 -12.72 9.53
N THR A 123 2.15 -13.56 9.04
CA THR A 123 0.71 -13.27 9.03
C THR A 123 0.15 -13.09 10.44
N ASP A 124 0.55 -13.93 11.39
CA ASP A 124 0.01 -13.89 12.75
C ASP A 124 0.43 -12.58 13.44
N LEU A 125 1.69 -12.19 13.28
CA LEU A 125 2.19 -10.92 13.78
C LEU A 125 1.57 -9.72 13.05
N ALA A 126 1.29 -9.85 11.74
CA ALA A 126 0.57 -8.82 10.99
C ALA A 126 -0.86 -8.60 11.53
N VAL A 127 -1.55 -9.67 11.92
CA VAL A 127 -2.88 -9.59 12.56
C VAL A 127 -2.81 -8.93 13.94
N GLU A 128 -1.79 -9.24 14.74
CA GLU A 128 -1.57 -8.58 16.04
C GLU A 128 -1.39 -7.07 15.87
N VAL A 129 -0.45 -6.65 15.03
CA VAL A 129 -0.16 -5.23 14.76
C VAL A 129 -1.36 -4.52 14.13
N LEU A 130 -2.16 -5.20 13.30
CA LEU A 130 -3.39 -4.66 12.73
C LEU A 130 -4.43 -4.34 13.83
N ARG A 131 -4.62 -5.24 14.79
CA ARG A 131 -5.57 -5.04 15.91
C ARG A 131 -5.13 -3.90 16.83
N GLU A 132 -3.83 -3.79 17.09
CA GLU A 132 -3.26 -2.64 17.84
C GLU A 132 -3.52 -1.32 17.10
N ALA A 133 -3.25 -1.28 15.80
CA ALA A 133 -3.47 -0.11 14.96
C ALA A 133 -4.94 0.32 14.92
N HIS A 134 -5.86 -0.65 14.81
CA HIS A 134 -7.30 -0.41 14.90
C HIS A 134 -7.68 0.21 16.25
N ALA A 135 -7.18 -0.36 17.36
CA ALA A 135 -7.42 0.17 18.70
C ALA A 135 -6.87 1.59 18.88
N ALA A 136 -5.80 1.96 18.16
CA ALA A 136 -5.25 3.31 18.13
C ALA A 136 -6.05 4.30 17.24
N GLY A 137 -7.09 3.83 16.54
CA GLY A 137 -8.02 4.63 15.75
C GLY A 137 -7.75 4.65 14.24
N LEU A 138 -6.78 3.87 13.74
CA LEU A 138 -6.53 3.75 12.30
C LEU A 138 -7.68 2.98 11.62
N GLN A 139 -8.08 3.43 10.43
CA GLN A 139 -9.32 3.00 9.77
C GLN A 139 -9.11 1.97 8.65
N GLY A 140 -7.85 1.65 8.38
CA GLY A 140 -7.45 0.71 7.34
C GLY A 140 -5.99 0.37 7.44
N VAL A 141 -5.50 -0.37 6.46
CA VAL A 141 -4.12 -0.85 6.36
C VAL A 141 -3.66 -0.76 4.93
N GLN A 142 -2.39 -0.40 4.73
CA GLN A 142 -1.73 -0.44 3.44
C GLN A 142 -0.74 -1.62 3.43
N ILE A 143 -0.78 -2.42 2.36
CA ILE A 143 0.19 -3.50 2.11
C ILE A 143 0.75 -3.42 0.69
N GLY A 144 1.87 -4.11 0.47
CA GLY A 144 2.47 -4.29 -0.86
C GLY A 144 1.62 -5.15 -1.81
N SER A 145 1.84 -5.00 -3.11
CA SER A 145 1.27 -5.88 -4.17
C SER A 145 1.72 -7.33 -4.08
N ASN A 146 2.82 -7.58 -3.34
CA ASN A 146 3.34 -8.89 -3.01
C ASN A 146 4.09 -8.80 -1.66
N VAL A 147 4.37 -9.96 -1.07
CA VAL A 147 5.14 -10.08 0.17
C VAL A 147 6.36 -10.97 -0.09
N ASN A 148 7.54 -10.38 -0.26
CA ASN A 148 8.77 -11.10 -0.64
C ASN A 148 8.57 -12.02 -1.86
N GLY A 149 7.86 -11.52 -2.88
CA GLY A 149 7.55 -12.27 -4.10
C GLY A 149 6.32 -13.18 -4.01
N LEU A 150 5.75 -13.41 -2.82
CA LEU A 150 4.50 -14.16 -2.65
C LEU A 150 3.30 -13.33 -3.14
N ASN A 151 2.43 -13.98 -3.89
CA ASN A 151 1.20 -13.37 -4.37
C ASN A 151 0.18 -13.21 -3.24
N LEU A 152 -0.66 -12.19 -3.31
CA LEU A 152 -1.69 -11.92 -2.31
C LEU A 152 -2.80 -12.99 -2.23
N GLY A 153 -2.93 -13.84 -3.24
CA GLY A 153 -3.81 -15.01 -3.19
C GLY A 153 -3.23 -16.21 -2.42
N ASP A 154 -2.00 -16.12 -1.89
CA ASP A 154 -1.42 -17.22 -1.11
C ASP A 154 -2.27 -17.48 0.16
N PRO A 155 -2.71 -18.73 0.42
CA PRO A 155 -3.59 -19.07 1.54
C PRO A 155 -3.05 -18.64 2.91
N ARG A 156 -1.74 -18.46 3.05
CA ARG A 156 -1.13 -17.99 4.30
C ARG A 156 -1.63 -16.61 4.74
N PHE A 157 -2.18 -15.80 3.83
CA PHE A 157 -2.70 -14.48 4.13
C PHE A 157 -4.19 -14.48 4.50
N ALA A 158 -4.88 -15.61 4.41
CA ALA A 158 -6.31 -15.71 4.74
C ALA A 158 -6.64 -15.21 6.17
N PRO A 159 -5.87 -15.54 7.23
CA PRO A 159 -6.12 -15.00 8.58
C PRO A 159 -6.05 -13.46 8.64
N PHE A 160 -5.20 -12.85 7.81
CA PHE A 160 -5.08 -11.39 7.74
C PHE A 160 -6.29 -10.74 7.08
N TYR A 161 -6.80 -11.32 5.99
CA TYR A 161 -8.02 -10.83 5.34
C TYR A 161 -9.26 -10.99 6.22
N GLU A 162 -9.35 -12.11 6.95
CA GLU A 162 -10.39 -12.33 7.95
C GLU A 162 -10.35 -11.26 9.04
N ALA A 163 -9.17 -10.95 9.59
CA ALA A 163 -9.01 -9.91 10.60
C ALA A 163 -9.36 -8.50 10.06
N CYS A 164 -8.96 -8.17 8.83
CA CYS A 164 -9.36 -6.90 8.20
C CYS A 164 -10.89 -6.79 8.08
N GLU A 165 -11.56 -7.86 7.67
CA GLU A 165 -13.01 -7.91 7.53
C GLU A 165 -13.73 -7.81 8.89
N GLU A 166 -13.25 -8.53 9.90
CA GLU A 166 -13.78 -8.51 11.27
C GLU A 166 -13.71 -7.10 11.89
N LEU A 167 -12.57 -6.44 11.74
CA LEU A 167 -12.33 -5.08 12.23
C LEU A 167 -13.00 -4.01 11.37
N GLY A 168 -13.52 -4.37 10.19
CA GLY A 168 -14.05 -3.44 9.22
C GLY A 168 -12.99 -2.48 8.66
N MET A 169 -11.71 -2.84 8.71
CA MET A 169 -10.61 -2.01 8.20
C MET A 169 -10.51 -2.10 6.68
N SER A 170 -10.30 -0.96 6.00
CA SER A 170 -10.06 -0.97 4.56
C SER A 170 -8.66 -1.47 4.23
N LEU A 171 -8.50 -2.12 3.08
CA LEU A 171 -7.23 -2.65 2.59
C LEU A 171 -6.79 -1.85 1.36
N PHE A 172 -5.66 -1.14 1.46
CA PHE A 172 -5.06 -0.41 0.36
C PHE A 172 -3.85 -1.17 -0.19
N ILE A 173 -3.93 -1.60 -1.45
CA ILE A 173 -2.86 -2.31 -2.14
C ILE A 173 -2.01 -1.33 -2.95
N HIS A 174 -0.75 -1.17 -2.54
CA HIS A 174 0.22 -0.33 -3.23
C HIS A 174 1.32 -1.18 -3.88
N PRO A 175 1.73 -0.94 -5.14
CA PRO A 175 2.78 -1.69 -5.78
C PRO A 175 4.09 -1.55 -5.01
N TRP A 176 4.74 -2.69 -4.80
CA TRP A 176 6.03 -2.78 -4.14
C TRP A 176 6.86 -3.88 -4.79
N ASP A 177 8.18 -3.73 -4.74
CA ASP A 177 9.17 -4.67 -5.25
C ASP A 177 8.84 -5.25 -6.64
N MET A 178 8.92 -4.37 -7.64
CA MET A 178 8.37 -4.62 -8.97
C MET A 178 9.04 -5.79 -9.70
N MET A 179 8.23 -6.68 -10.29
CA MET A 179 8.70 -7.73 -11.20
C MET A 179 9.61 -7.16 -12.30
N GLY A 180 10.67 -7.89 -12.64
CA GLY A 180 11.59 -7.51 -13.72
C GLY A 180 12.38 -6.23 -13.46
N LYS A 181 12.40 -5.69 -12.23
CA LYS A 181 13.14 -4.47 -11.89
C LYS A 181 14.62 -4.52 -12.29
N ALA A 182 15.26 -5.69 -12.14
CA ALA A 182 16.65 -5.89 -12.55
C ALA A 182 16.88 -5.73 -14.07
N ASP A 183 15.83 -5.93 -14.88
CA ASP A 183 15.88 -5.77 -16.34
C ASP A 183 15.39 -4.38 -16.80
N MET A 184 14.94 -3.53 -15.86
CA MET A 184 14.29 -2.24 -16.11
C MET A 184 15.08 -1.05 -15.55
N GLU A 185 16.40 -1.11 -15.44
CA GLU A 185 17.19 -0.11 -14.70
C GLU A 185 17.22 1.31 -15.30
N LYS A 186 16.77 1.48 -16.56
CA LYS A 186 16.79 2.77 -17.27
C LYS A 186 15.40 3.37 -17.42
N TYR A 187 15.36 4.67 -17.70
CA TYR A 187 14.16 5.45 -18.05
C TYR A 187 13.02 5.38 -17.04
N TRP A 188 13.34 5.07 -15.77
CA TRP A 188 12.34 4.95 -14.71
C TRP A 188 11.28 3.86 -14.99
N LEU A 189 11.59 2.90 -15.87
CA LEU A 189 10.71 1.80 -16.24
C LEU A 189 10.14 0.96 -15.09
N PRO A 190 10.81 0.77 -13.93
CA PRO A 190 10.22 0.01 -12.84
C PRO A 190 8.97 0.71 -12.30
N TRP A 191 8.91 2.05 -12.37
CA TRP A 191 7.74 2.84 -11.99
C TRP A 191 6.74 2.94 -13.13
N LEU A 192 7.19 3.17 -14.37
CA LEU A 192 6.30 3.40 -15.51
C LEU A 192 5.61 2.13 -16.04
N VAL A 193 6.26 0.96 -15.89
CA VAL A 193 5.78 -0.34 -16.39
C VAL A 193 5.64 -1.36 -15.26
N GLY A 194 6.64 -1.45 -14.40
CA GLY A 194 6.66 -2.44 -13.30
C GLY A 194 5.53 -2.25 -12.29
N MET A 195 5.33 -1.02 -11.78
CA MET A 195 4.28 -0.74 -10.78
C MET A 195 2.85 -1.01 -11.29
N PRO A 196 2.47 -0.59 -12.52
CA PRO A 196 1.17 -0.98 -13.08
C PRO A 196 1.00 -2.50 -13.22
N ALA A 197 2.05 -3.21 -13.65
CA ALA A 197 2.03 -4.67 -13.78
C ALA A 197 1.88 -5.38 -12.43
N GLU A 198 2.59 -4.91 -11.39
CA GLU A 198 2.48 -5.42 -10.03
C GLU A 198 1.05 -5.27 -9.46
N THR A 199 0.42 -4.12 -9.68
CA THR A 199 -0.95 -3.89 -9.20
C THR A 199 -1.93 -4.83 -9.92
N SER A 200 -1.74 -5.04 -11.23
CA SER A 200 -2.55 -5.98 -12.00
C SER A 200 -2.36 -7.43 -11.55
N ARG A 201 -1.11 -7.82 -11.24
CA ARG A 201 -0.78 -9.11 -10.65
C ARG A 201 -1.48 -9.32 -9.32
N ALA A 202 -1.44 -8.33 -8.42
CA ALA A 202 -2.10 -8.39 -7.12
C ALA A 202 -3.62 -8.58 -7.26
N ALA A 203 -4.27 -7.77 -8.11
CA ALA A 203 -5.71 -7.87 -8.37
C ALA A 203 -6.08 -9.24 -8.96
N CYS A 204 -5.37 -9.70 -9.99
CA CYS A 204 -5.59 -11.02 -10.57
C CYS A 204 -5.42 -12.13 -9.53
N SER A 205 -4.36 -12.05 -8.71
CA SER A 205 -4.10 -13.08 -7.71
C SER A 205 -5.20 -13.17 -6.66
N MET A 206 -5.69 -12.03 -6.14
CA MET A 206 -6.76 -12.04 -5.15
C MET A 206 -8.07 -12.56 -5.75
N ILE A 207 -8.37 -12.21 -7.00
CA ILE A 207 -9.57 -12.67 -7.71
C ILE A 207 -9.50 -14.17 -7.96
N PHE A 208 -8.42 -14.66 -8.57
CA PHE A 208 -8.31 -16.07 -8.95
C PHE A 208 -8.19 -17.00 -7.75
N ALA A 209 -7.62 -16.55 -6.63
CA ALA A 209 -7.60 -17.31 -5.38
C ALA A 209 -8.93 -17.23 -4.60
N GLY A 210 -9.92 -16.47 -5.06
CA GLY A 210 -11.22 -16.36 -4.41
C GLY A 210 -11.24 -15.52 -3.14
N VAL A 211 -10.23 -14.69 -2.88
CA VAL A 211 -10.12 -13.87 -1.66
C VAL A 211 -11.35 -12.98 -1.48
N LEU A 212 -11.83 -12.36 -2.57
CA LEU A 212 -13.00 -11.46 -2.52
C LEU A 212 -14.34 -12.19 -2.34
N ASP A 213 -14.40 -13.50 -2.63
CA ASP A 213 -15.59 -14.32 -2.38
C ASP A 213 -15.58 -14.87 -0.95
N GLN A 214 -14.40 -15.23 -0.44
CA GLN A 214 -14.20 -15.70 0.93
C GLN A 214 -14.41 -14.57 1.96
N HIS A 215 -14.09 -13.33 1.59
CA HIS A 215 -14.20 -12.14 2.44
C HIS A 215 -15.05 -11.04 1.76
N PRO A 216 -16.37 -11.24 1.59
CA PRO A 216 -17.23 -10.36 0.80
C PRO A 216 -17.47 -8.96 1.39
N ARG A 217 -17.12 -8.72 2.66
CA ARG A 217 -17.17 -7.39 3.31
C ARG A 217 -15.80 -6.69 3.31
N LEU A 218 -14.74 -7.34 2.84
CA LEU A 218 -13.42 -6.74 2.72
C LEU A 218 -13.45 -5.56 1.74
N ARG A 219 -13.00 -4.39 2.17
CA ARG A 219 -12.99 -3.17 1.35
C ARG A 219 -11.62 -2.93 0.76
N VAL A 220 -11.41 -3.35 -0.49
CA VAL A 220 -10.09 -3.30 -1.14
C VAL A 220 -9.98 -2.14 -2.12
N LEU A 221 -8.91 -1.33 -2.00
CA LEU A 221 -8.55 -0.31 -2.97
C LEU A 221 -7.21 -0.67 -3.63
N PHE A 222 -7.16 -0.71 -4.96
CA PHE A 222 -5.91 -0.86 -5.72
C PHE A 222 -5.41 0.50 -6.22
N SER A 223 -4.15 0.80 -5.95
CA SER A 223 -3.52 2.07 -6.36
C SER A 223 -3.45 2.25 -7.89
N HIS A 224 -3.22 3.49 -8.32
CA HIS A 224 -2.91 3.89 -9.69
C HIS A 224 -3.94 3.38 -10.71
N ALA A 225 -5.23 3.60 -10.42
CA ALA A 225 -6.35 3.10 -11.22
C ALA A 225 -6.34 1.58 -11.46
N GLY A 226 -5.80 0.80 -10.52
CA GLY A 226 -5.64 -0.66 -10.67
C GLY A 226 -4.45 -1.05 -11.56
N GLY A 227 -3.54 -0.12 -11.85
CA GLY A 227 -2.39 -0.33 -12.70
C GLY A 227 -2.80 -0.76 -14.12
N SER A 228 -2.30 -1.91 -14.57
CA SER A 228 -2.66 -2.47 -15.87
C SER A 228 -3.86 -3.42 -15.84
N PHE A 229 -4.54 -3.59 -14.70
CA PHE A 229 -5.68 -4.51 -14.58
C PHE A 229 -6.83 -4.13 -15.50
N LEU A 230 -7.35 -2.90 -15.37
CA LEU A 230 -8.51 -2.44 -16.15
C LEU A 230 -8.23 -2.46 -17.67
N PRO A 231 -7.08 -1.94 -18.17
CA PRO A 231 -6.76 -2.03 -19.60
C PRO A 231 -6.62 -3.45 -20.14
N THR A 232 -6.31 -4.44 -19.28
CA THR A 232 -6.08 -5.83 -19.70
C THR A 232 -7.22 -6.78 -19.34
N ILE A 233 -8.33 -6.30 -18.76
CA ILE A 233 -9.43 -7.15 -18.27
C ILE A 233 -10.01 -8.07 -19.35
N GLY A 234 -10.12 -7.61 -20.60
CA GLY A 234 -10.59 -8.44 -21.70
C GLY A 234 -9.69 -9.65 -21.99
N ARG A 235 -8.36 -9.46 -21.88
CA ARG A 235 -7.38 -10.55 -22.02
C ARG A 235 -7.48 -11.53 -20.86
N ILE A 236 -7.58 -11.01 -19.64
CA ILE A 236 -7.68 -11.80 -18.41
C ILE A 236 -8.95 -12.69 -18.45
N LYS A 237 -10.10 -12.09 -18.77
CA LYS A 237 -11.38 -12.79 -18.97
C LYS A 237 -11.30 -13.86 -20.06
N HIS A 238 -10.71 -13.53 -21.21
CA HIS A 238 -10.56 -14.49 -22.29
C HIS A 238 -9.69 -15.67 -21.87
N GLY A 239 -8.59 -15.42 -21.16
CA GLY A 239 -7.73 -16.47 -20.59
C GLY A 239 -8.48 -17.38 -19.61
N HIS A 240 -9.27 -16.80 -18.70
CA HIS A 240 -10.11 -17.53 -17.75
C HIS A 240 -11.10 -18.46 -18.47
N ALA A 241 -11.80 -17.96 -19.49
CA ALA A 241 -12.78 -18.75 -20.25
C ALA A 241 -12.14 -19.83 -21.15
N CYS A 242 -10.98 -19.55 -21.75
CA CYS A 242 -10.33 -20.49 -22.67
C CYS A 242 -9.46 -21.54 -21.96
N ARG A 243 -8.93 -21.23 -20.78
CA ARG A 243 -8.06 -22.11 -19.99
C ARG A 243 -8.52 -22.18 -18.53
N PRO A 244 -9.77 -22.58 -18.26
CA PRO A 244 -10.26 -22.72 -16.89
C PRO A 244 -9.42 -23.75 -16.11
N ASP A 245 -8.84 -24.73 -16.81
CA ASP A 245 -7.90 -25.73 -16.26
C ASP A 245 -6.63 -25.11 -15.64
N LEU A 246 -6.25 -23.89 -16.03
CA LEU A 246 -5.09 -23.19 -15.50
C LEU A 246 -5.44 -21.96 -14.64
N VAL A 247 -6.55 -21.31 -14.94
CA VAL A 247 -6.89 -20.00 -14.37
C VAL A 247 -7.99 -20.10 -13.32
N ALA A 248 -9.00 -20.93 -13.56
CA ALA A 248 -10.18 -21.07 -12.71
C ALA A 248 -10.03 -22.19 -11.67
N ILE A 249 -8.79 -22.46 -11.23
CA ILE A 249 -8.45 -23.61 -10.39
C ILE A 249 -9.01 -23.50 -8.97
N ASP A 250 -9.01 -22.27 -8.41
CA ASP A 250 -9.50 -21.99 -7.06
C ASP A 250 -10.79 -21.14 -7.09
N ASN A 251 -11.07 -20.49 -8.22
CA ASN A 251 -12.25 -19.65 -8.39
C ASN A 251 -12.82 -19.70 -9.82
N GLU A 252 -14.03 -20.22 -9.93
CA GLU A 252 -14.76 -20.35 -11.19
C GLU A 252 -15.40 -19.04 -11.68
N ASN A 253 -15.49 -18.03 -10.82
CA ASN A 253 -16.13 -16.77 -11.16
C ASN A 253 -15.28 -15.96 -12.15
N ALA A 254 -15.91 -15.45 -13.21
CA ALA A 254 -15.21 -14.69 -14.24
C ALA A 254 -14.66 -13.36 -13.66
N PRO A 255 -13.42 -12.96 -14.01
CA PRO A 255 -12.74 -11.84 -13.36
C PRO A 255 -13.43 -10.48 -13.56
N ASP A 256 -14.18 -10.29 -14.65
CA ASP A 256 -14.95 -9.07 -14.90
C ASP A 256 -16.18 -8.93 -13.97
N THR A 257 -16.65 -10.01 -13.35
CA THR A 257 -17.75 -9.96 -12.36
C THR A 257 -17.36 -9.30 -11.04
N TYR A 258 -16.06 -9.05 -10.83
CA TYR A 258 -15.54 -8.34 -9.66
C TYR A 258 -15.46 -6.83 -9.85
N LEU A 259 -15.68 -6.32 -11.07
CA LEU A 259 -15.78 -4.88 -11.29
C LEU A 259 -16.95 -4.34 -10.47
N GLY A 260 -16.67 -3.37 -9.60
CA GLY A 260 -17.63 -2.83 -8.62
C GLY A 260 -17.65 -3.55 -7.26
N LYS A 261 -16.85 -4.61 -7.07
CA LYS A 261 -16.63 -5.27 -5.76
C LYS A 261 -15.37 -4.78 -5.04
N PHE A 262 -14.53 -4.00 -5.71
CA PHE A 262 -13.36 -3.32 -5.15
C PHE A 262 -13.28 -1.90 -5.71
N TRP A 263 -12.38 -1.09 -5.15
CA TRP A 263 -12.12 0.28 -5.56
C TRP A 263 -10.75 0.42 -6.24
N VAL A 264 -10.63 1.46 -7.05
CA VAL A 264 -9.35 1.95 -7.55
C VAL A 264 -9.28 3.46 -7.30
N ASP A 265 -8.08 4.01 -7.14
CA ASP A 265 -7.93 5.47 -7.14
C ASP A 265 -8.06 6.05 -8.56
N SER A 266 -8.09 7.38 -8.66
CA SER A 266 -8.22 8.09 -9.93
C SER A 266 -6.88 8.57 -10.51
N ILE A 267 -5.74 7.98 -10.12
CA ILE A 267 -4.41 8.41 -10.56
C ILE A 267 -4.10 7.78 -11.94
N THR A 268 -4.85 8.21 -12.96
CA THR A 268 -4.70 7.72 -14.35
C THR A 268 -3.73 8.57 -15.17
N HIS A 269 -3.57 9.85 -14.82
CA HIS A 269 -2.90 10.88 -15.62
C HIS A 269 -3.41 11.03 -17.06
N ASP A 270 -4.55 10.43 -17.42
CA ASP A 270 -5.18 10.51 -18.74
C ASP A 270 -6.73 10.56 -18.57
N PRO A 271 -7.40 11.57 -19.16
CA PRO A 271 -8.84 11.76 -19.00
C PRO A 271 -9.67 10.74 -19.79
N ARG A 272 -9.09 10.02 -20.77
CA ARG A 272 -9.80 8.96 -21.50
C ARG A 272 -9.83 7.68 -20.67
N LEU A 273 -8.69 7.33 -20.08
CA LEU A 273 -8.58 6.20 -19.16
C LEU A 273 -9.45 6.41 -17.92
N LEU A 274 -9.55 7.64 -17.39
CA LEU A 274 -10.44 7.93 -16.26
C LEU A 274 -11.93 7.71 -16.56
N ARG A 275 -12.34 7.79 -17.84
CA ARG A 275 -13.73 7.58 -18.26
C ARG A 275 -14.05 6.12 -18.59
N TYR A 276 -13.03 5.28 -18.76
CA TYR A 276 -13.15 3.86 -19.09
C TYR A 276 -13.47 3.05 -17.83
#